data_AF-A0A135VJB6-F1
#
_entry.id   AF-A0A135VJB6-F1
#
_cell.length_a   1.000
_cell.length_b   1.000
_cell.length_c   1.000
_cell.angle_alpha   90.00
_cell.angle_beta   90.00
_cell.angle_gamma   90.00
#
_symmetry.space_group_name_H-M   'P 1'
#
loop_
_entity.id
_entity.type
_entity.pdbx_description
1 polymer ?
#
loop_
_entity_poly.entity_id
_entity_poly.type
_entity_poly.pdbx_seq_one_letter_code
_entity_poly.pdbx_strand_id
1 'polypeptide(L)'
;MNGEGQVYTADAINPLDVDSTLMAKMIFAEDAGGGPQAWIAVGNAALNRLKSGRYGKSLSQVIKGMSSAIQTKSPQWQKADNLEFNDFEQRVFNKIKDVTDGLVSGKIPDTIKGATHFENLNRFPLPYWAKDMDAVARVGRHTYFREKPRLDTKKGE
;
A
#
# COMPACT_ATOMS: atom_id res chain seq x y z
N MET A 1 7.28 45.90 -3.20
CA MET A 1 8.05 45.35 -2.05
C MET A 1 7.07 45.07 -0.93
N ASN A 2 7.31 43.97 -0.20
CA ASN A 2 6.63 43.46 1.00
C ASN A 2 5.32 42.69 0.68
N GLY A 3 5.26 41.36 0.62
CA GLY A 3 6.18 40.34 1.15
C GLY A 3 5.74 39.89 2.54
N GLU A 4 4.52 39.37 2.68
CA GLU A 4 4.09 38.64 3.88
C GLU A 4 3.59 37.26 3.46
N GLY A 5 4.53 36.31 3.49
CA GLY A 5 4.24 34.90 3.32
C GLY A 5 3.42 34.42 4.52
N GLN A 6 2.22 33.94 4.25
CA GLN A 6 1.42 33.26 5.27
C GLN A 6 2.20 32.06 5.81
N VAL A 7 2.47 32.10 7.11
CA VAL A 7 3.01 30.99 7.88
C VAL A 7 1.94 29.92 7.94
N TYR A 8 2.10 28.86 7.15
CA TYR A 8 1.26 27.67 7.25
C TYR A 8 1.66 26.91 8.53
N THR A 9 0.92 27.14 9.61
CA THR A 9 1.01 26.32 10.82
C THR A 9 0.52 24.91 10.50
N ALA A 10 1.25 23.90 10.98
CA ALA A 10 1.12 22.49 10.58
C ALA A 10 -0.15 21.77 11.08
N ASP A 11 -1.20 22.50 11.49
CA ASP A 11 -2.35 21.94 12.20
C ASP A 11 -3.67 21.98 11.40
N ALA A 12 -3.60 22.08 10.06
CA ALA A 12 -4.78 22.05 9.18
C ALA A 12 -4.75 20.92 8.12
N ILE A 13 -4.13 19.77 8.42
CA ILE A 13 -4.27 18.58 7.58
C ILE A 13 -5.02 17.49 8.35
N ASN A 14 -6.33 17.33 8.10
CA ASN A 14 -6.87 15.98 8.08
C ASN A 14 -8.16 15.86 7.25
N PRO A 15 -8.13 15.12 6.13
CA PRO A 15 -9.36 14.53 5.62
C PRO A 15 -9.39 13.00 5.52
N LEU A 16 -8.31 12.25 5.79
CA LEU A 16 -8.33 10.77 5.75
C LEU A 16 -7.44 10.15 6.85
N ASP A 17 -8.13 9.40 7.73
CA ASP A 17 -7.80 8.60 8.93
C ASP A 17 -6.33 8.21 9.25
N VAL A 18 -6.09 7.79 10.50
CA VAL A 18 -4.93 7.00 10.96
C VAL A 18 -4.55 5.93 9.92
N ASP A 19 -5.54 5.37 9.24
CA ASP A 19 -5.41 4.38 8.19
C ASP A 19 -4.77 4.91 6.87
N SER A 20 -5.04 6.16 6.43
CA SER A 20 -4.33 6.76 5.27
C SER A 20 -2.87 7.01 5.60
N THR A 21 -2.59 7.59 6.77
CA THR A 21 -1.19 7.80 7.19
C THR A 21 -0.44 6.47 7.34
N LEU A 22 -1.08 5.45 7.90
CA LEU A 22 -0.49 4.12 8.04
C LEU A 22 -0.24 3.46 6.67
N MET A 23 -1.16 3.60 5.70
CA MET A 23 -0.93 3.10 4.34
C MET A 23 0.21 3.83 3.65
N ALA A 24 0.34 5.16 3.83
CA ALA A 24 1.45 5.91 3.28
C ALA A 24 2.81 5.45 3.85
N LYS A 25 2.89 5.23 5.18
CA LYS A 25 4.09 4.66 5.82
C LYS A 25 4.46 3.30 5.26
N MET A 26 3.47 2.43 5.08
CA MET A 26 3.66 1.11 4.49
C MET A 26 4.15 1.21 3.04
N ILE A 27 3.53 2.03 2.19
CA ILE A 27 3.94 2.20 0.79
C ILE A 27 5.38 2.72 0.71
N PHE A 28 5.75 3.68 1.56
CA PHE A 28 7.13 4.17 1.61
C PHE A 28 8.12 3.05 1.94
N ALA A 29 7.79 2.24 2.95
CA ALA A 29 8.64 1.11 3.36
C ALA A 29 8.76 0.02 2.28
N GLU A 30 7.67 -0.26 1.57
CA GLU A 30 7.61 -1.29 0.54
C GLU A 30 8.23 -0.84 -0.80
N ASP A 31 8.01 0.42 -1.22
CA ASP A 31 8.43 0.86 -2.56
C ASP A 31 8.56 2.39 -2.76
N ALA A 32 9.22 3.11 -1.84
CA ALA A 32 9.46 4.55 -2.00
C ALA A 32 10.05 4.95 -3.38
N GLY A 33 10.86 4.09 -4.00
CA GLY A 33 11.47 4.34 -5.32
C GLY A 33 10.60 3.98 -6.54
N GLY A 34 9.43 3.36 -6.35
CA GLY A 34 8.62 2.80 -7.45
C GLY A 34 7.79 3.81 -8.24
N GLY A 35 7.55 5.01 -7.68
CA GLY A 35 6.73 6.06 -8.29
C GLY A 35 5.22 5.79 -8.23
N PRO A 36 4.39 6.73 -8.75
CA PRO A 36 2.95 6.74 -8.50
C PRO A 36 2.20 5.45 -8.85
N GLN A 37 2.51 4.83 -9.99
CA GLN A 37 1.84 3.59 -10.40
C GLN A 37 2.12 2.43 -9.44
N ALA A 38 3.36 2.31 -8.97
CA ALA A 38 3.74 1.27 -8.01
C ALA A 38 3.11 1.52 -6.63
N TRP A 39 3.07 2.78 -6.17
CA TRP A 39 2.40 3.16 -4.93
C TRP A 39 0.91 2.83 -4.97
N ILE A 40 0.23 3.19 -6.07
CA ILE A 40 -1.17 2.84 -6.31
C ILE A 40 -1.38 1.32 -6.25
N ALA A 41 -0.51 0.56 -6.89
CA ALA A 41 -0.61 -0.90 -6.91
C ALA A 41 -0.43 -1.53 -5.52
N VAL A 42 0.53 -1.06 -4.71
CA VAL A 42 0.69 -1.52 -3.31
C VAL A 42 -0.53 -1.16 -2.45
N GLY A 43 -1.04 0.07 -2.57
CA GLY A 43 -2.23 0.50 -1.84
C GLY A 43 -3.50 -0.28 -2.25
N ASN A 44 -3.68 -0.54 -3.54
CA ASN A 44 -4.76 -1.40 -4.05
C ASN A 44 -4.70 -2.82 -3.47
N ALA A 45 -3.50 -3.40 -3.25
CA ALA A 45 -3.39 -4.71 -2.62
C ALA A 45 -3.93 -4.71 -1.19
N ALA A 46 -3.65 -3.65 -0.41
CA ALA A 46 -4.22 -3.46 0.92
C ALA A 46 -5.75 -3.32 0.88
N LEU A 47 -6.29 -2.49 -0.03
CA LEU A 47 -7.73 -2.32 -0.18
C LEU A 47 -8.43 -3.61 -0.65
N ASN A 48 -7.82 -4.38 -1.55
CA ASN A 48 -8.34 -5.68 -2.00
C ASN A 48 -8.37 -6.70 -0.85
N ARG A 49 -7.32 -6.73 0.00
CA ARG A 49 -7.32 -7.54 1.22
C ARG A 49 -8.41 -7.13 2.19
N LEU A 50 -8.62 -5.83 2.41
CA LEU A 50 -9.71 -5.31 3.23
C LEU A 50 -11.08 -5.74 2.68
N LYS A 51 -11.30 -5.53 1.37
CA LYS A 51 -12.54 -5.90 0.67
C LYS A 51 -12.86 -7.40 0.78
N SER A 52 -11.83 -8.26 0.78
CA SER A 52 -12.02 -9.70 0.94
C SER A 52 -12.52 -10.12 2.33
N GLY A 53 -12.31 -9.29 3.36
CA GLY A 53 -12.61 -9.60 4.76
C GLY A 53 -11.74 -10.70 5.41
N ARG A 54 -10.82 -11.32 4.66
CA ARG A 54 -10.02 -12.48 5.12
C ARG A 54 -8.77 -12.11 5.92
N TYR A 55 -8.24 -10.91 5.71
CA TYR A 55 -6.93 -10.50 6.27
C TYR A 55 -7.05 -9.49 7.41
N GLY A 56 -8.26 -9.11 7.78
CA GLY A 56 -8.54 -8.11 8.78
C GLY A 56 -9.90 -7.45 8.55
N LYS A 57 -10.45 -6.87 9.61
CA LYS A 57 -11.72 -6.13 9.58
C LYS A 57 -11.51 -4.62 9.44
N SER A 58 -10.27 -4.16 9.56
CA SER A 58 -9.87 -2.77 9.37
C SER A 58 -8.61 -2.68 8.53
N LEU A 59 -8.40 -1.51 7.91
CA LEU A 59 -7.23 -1.29 7.07
C LEU A 59 -5.94 -1.36 7.89
N SER A 60 -5.94 -0.87 9.14
CA SER A 60 -4.81 -1.05 10.07
C SER A 60 -4.42 -2.52 10.29
N GLN A 61 -5.40 -3.41 10.52
CA GLN A 61 -5.13 -4.85 10.70
C GLN A 61 -4.53 -5.45 9.42
N VAL A 62 -5.11 -5.11 8.26
CA VAL A 62 -4.64 -5.57 6.95
C VAL A 62 -3.21 -5.13 6.69
N ILE A 63 -2.89 -3.85 6.90
CA ILE A 63 -1.54 -3.30 6.66
C ILE A 63 -0.50 -3.98 7.55
N LYS A 64 -0.78 -4.10 8.85
CA LYS A 64 0.11 -4.76 9.82
C LYS A 64 0.35 -6.24 9.47
N GLY A 65 -0.68 -6.93 8.98
CA GLY A 65 -0.56 -8.33 8.55
C GLY A 65 0.08 -8.52 7.16
N MET A 66 0.02 -7.51 6.29
CA MET A 66 0.54 -7.60 4.92
C MET A 66 2.04 -7.31 4.81
N SER A 67 2.51 -6.31 5.53
CA SER A 67 3.86 -5.78 5.28
C SER A 67 4.91 -6.50 6.11
N SER A 68 5.83 -7.18 5.42
CA SER A 68 7.05 -7.73 6.03
C SER A 68 7.91 -6.60 6.60
N ALA A 69 7.93 -5.43 5.94
CA ALA A 69 8.68 -4.26 6.40
C ALA A 69 8.22 -3.78 7.79
N ILE A 70 6.90 -3.85 8.08
CA ILE A 70 6.34 -3.56 9.41
C ILE A 70 6.73 -4.64 10.42
N GLN A 71 6.52 -5.92 10.08
CA GLN A 71 6.74 -7.05 10.99
C GLN A 71 8.21 -7.18 11.41
N THR A 72 9.12 -6.92 10.48
CA THR A 72 10.57 -6.97 10.71
C THR A 72 11.16 -5.65 11.19
N LYS A 73 10.35 -4.59 11.28
CA LYS A 73 10.79 -3.21 11.54
C LYS A 73 11.97 -2.81 10.66
N SER A 74 11.83 -2.99 9.35
CA SER A 74 12.87 -2.60 8.38
C SER A 74 13.33 -1.15 8.57
N PRO A 75 14.57 -0.78 8.18
CA PRO A 75 15.04 0.60 8.29
C PRO A 75 14.10 1.62 7.62
N GLN A 76 13.51 1.27 6.48
CA GLN A 76 12.58 2.14 5.76
C GLN A 76 11.26 2.29 6.52
N TRP A 77 10.77 1.22 7.15
CA TRP A 77 9.62 1.31 8.04
C TRP A 77 9.91 2.20 9.24
N GLN A 78 11.05 2.03 9.92
CA GLN A 78 11.40 2.84 11.09
C GLN A 78 11.47 4.34 10.75
N LYS A 79 12.11 4.70 9.64
CA LYS A 79 12.10 6.07 9.12
C LYS A 79 10.68 6.59 8.92
N ALA A 80 9.84 5.83 8.23
CA ALA A 80 8.47 6.23 7.98
C ALA A 80 7.63 6.32 9.26
N ASP A 81 7.85 5.42 10.21
CA ASP A 81 7.11 5.38 11.45
C ASP A 81 7.43 6.57 12.35
N ASN A 82 8.72 6.93 12.44
CA ASN A 82 9.23 8.09 13.16
C ASN A 82 9.11 9.42 12.39
N LEU A 83 8.71 9.38 11.11
CA LEU A 83 8.71 10.53 10.19
C LEU A 83 10.11 11.17 10.04
N GLU A 84 11.15 10.35 10.07
CA GLU A 84 12.55 10.75 9.93
C GLU A 84 12.97 10.64 8.46
N PHE A 85 12.73 11.71 7.72
CA PHE A 85 13.02 11.79 6.29
C PHE A 85 14.05 12.87 5.99
N ASN A 86 14.93 12.62 5.02
CA ASN A 86 15.65 13.72 4.36
C ASN A 86 14.71 14.49 3.41
N ASP A 87 15.16 15.63 2.88
CA ASP A 87 14.35 16.49 2.00
C ASP A 87 13.73 15.76 0.79
N PHE A 88 14.49 14.84 0.19
CA PHE A 88 13.99 14.05 -0.94
C PHE A 88 12.95 13.04 -0.50
N GLU A 89 13.22 12.30 0.58
CA GLU A 89 12.30 11.32 1.17
C GLU A 89 11.00 12.00 1.61
N GLN A 90 11.07 13.21 2.19
CA GLN A 90 9.89 13.97 2.59
C GLN A 90 9.01 14.34 1.40
N ARG A 91 9.61 14.76 0.27
CA ARG A 91 8.86 15.04 -0.97
C ARG A 91 8.20 13.78 -1.54
N VAL A 92 8.89 12.64 -1.48
CA VAL A 92 8.35 11.35 -1.91
C VAL A 92 7.18 10.96 -1.00
N PHE A 93 7.35 11.06 0.31
CA PHE A 93 6.31 10.72 1.28
C PHE A 93 5.06 11.57 1.12
N ASN A 94 5.21 12.88 0.89
CA ASN A 94 4.06 13.76 0.62
C ASN A 94 3.27 13.32 -0.62
N LYS A 95 3.94 12.94 -1.71
CA LYS A 95 3.27 12.40 -2.90
C LYS A 95 2.59 11.06 -2.64
N ILE A 96 3.18 10.21 -1.79
CA ILE A 96 2.55 8.96 -1.37
C ILE A 96 1.29 9.23 -0.55
N LYS A 97 1.26 10.27 0.28
CA LYS A 97 0.04 10.70 0.99
C LYS A 97 -1.05 11.10 0.01
N ASP A 98 -0.75 11.92 -0.99
CA ASP A 98 -1.75 12.32 -2.01
C ASP A 98 -2.35 11.10 -2.74
N VAL A 99 -1.50 10.12 -3.07
CA VAL A 99 -1.95 8.85 -3.68
C VAL A 99 -2.83 8.07 -2.72
N THR A 100 -2.41 7.94 -1.46
CA THR A 100 -3.18 7.21 -0.45
C THR A 100 -4.54 7.86 -0.22
N ASP A 101 -4.60 9.19 -0.20
CA ASP A 101 -5.85 9.92 -0.04
C ASP A 101 -6.78 9.66 -1.23
N GLY A 102 -6.24 9.61 -2.45
CA GLY A 102 -6.98 9.22 -3.64
C GLY A 102 -7.51 7.78 -3.59
N LEU A 103 -6.72 6.85 -3.05
CA LEU A 103 -7.10 5.44 -2.89
C LEU A 103 -8.21 5.25 -1.84
N VAL A 104 -8.02 5.80 -0.63
CA VAL A 104 -8.98 5.63 0.48
C VAL A 104 -10.30 6.36 0.19
N SER A 105 -10.26 7.50 -0.51
CA SER A 105 -11.48 8.18 -0.97
C SER A 105 -12.17 7.49 -2.16
N GLY A 106 -11.58 6.44 -2.74
CA GLY A 106 -12.11 5.74 -3.91
C GLY A 106 -11.98 6.49 -5.23
N LYS A 107 -11.24 7.62 -5.26
CA LYS A 107 -10.96 8.39 -6.49
C LYS A 107 -10.00 7.64 -7.42
N ILE A 108 -9.07 6.87 -6.85
CA ILE A 108 -8.13 6.04 -7.61
C ILE A 108 -8.67 4.60 -7.64
N PRO A 109 -8.96 4.04 -8.82
CA PRO A 109 -9.51 2.70 -8.94
C PRO A 109 -8.43 1.62 -8.75
N ASP A 110 -8.90 0.37 -8.60
CA ASP A 110 -8.03 -0.80 -8.61
C ASP A 110 -7.34 -0.99 -9.96
N THR A 111 -6.01 -1.01 -9.94
CA THR A 111 -5.16 -1.19 -11.13
C THR A 111 -4.54 -2.58 -11.23
N ILE A 112 -4.75 -3.44 -10.23
CA ILE A 112 -4.12 -4.77 -10.13
C ILE A 112 -5.15 -5.91 -10.16
N LYS A 113 -6.35 -5.63 -10.68
CA LYS A 113 -7.39 -6.62 -11.00
C LYS A 113 -7.78 -7.50 -9.81
N GLY A 114 -7.85 -6.95 -8.61
CA GLY A 114 -8.25 -7.64 -7.38
C GLY A 114 -7.13 -8.46 -6.74
N ALA A 115 -5.87 -8.29 -7.16
CA ALA A 115 -4.75 -8.97 -6.51
C ALA A 115 -4.61 -8.58 -5.04
N THR A 116 -4.29 -9.57 -4.21
CA THR A 116 -4.09 -9.43 -2.76
C THR A 116 -2.66 -9.73 -2.34
N HIS A 117 -1.83 -10.28 -3.23
CA HIS A 117 -0.43 -10.60 -2.96
C HIS A 117 0.46 -10.03 -4.04
N PHE A 118 1.73 -9.82 -3.71
CA PHE A 118 2.74 -9.43 -4.68
C PHE A 118 4.13 -9.90 -4.26
N GLU A 119 5.03 -10.06 -5.23
CA GLU A 119 6.43 -10.41 -4.99
C GLU A 119 7.32 -9.78 -6.07
N ASN A 120 8.56 -9.43 -5.70
CA ASN A 120 9.59 -9.05 -6.64
C ASN A 120 10.30 -10.30 -7.21
N LEU A 121 9.69 -10.90 -8.23
CA LEU A 121 10.24 -12.09 -8.90
C LEU A 121 11.57 -11.87 -9.64
N ASN A 122 12.02 -10.62 -9.80
CA ASN A 122 13.36 -10.36 -10.34
C ASN A 122 14.45 -10.58 -9.28
N ARG A 123 14.08 -10.52 -8.00
CA ARG A 123 15.00 -10.64 -6.86
C ARG A 123 14.82 -11.94 -6.09
N PHE A 124 13.61 -12.47 -6.06
CA PHE A 124 13.25 -13.64 -5.28
C PHE A 124 12.60 -14.72 -6.16
N PRO A 125 12.78 -16.02 -5.84
CA PRO A 125 12.09 -17.09 -6.54
C PRO A 125 10.57 -17.02 -6.32
N LEU A 126 9.81 -17.71 -7.15
CA LEU A 126 8.34 -17.80 -7.01
C LEU A 126 7.97 -18.37 -5.62
N PRO A 127 7.25 -17.60 -4.78
CA PRO A 127 6.87 -18.07 -3.44
C PRO A 127 5.89 -19.23 -3.50
N TYR A 128 5.90 -20.10 -2.47
CA TYR A 128 5.01 -21.27 -2.43
C TYR A 128 3.53 -20.89 -2.51
N TRP A 129 3.13 -19.79 -1.88
CA TRP A 129 1.75 -19.30 -1.88
C TRP A 129 1.29 -18.82 -3.27
N ALA A 130 2.23 -18.43 -4.15
CA ALA A 130 1.90 -17.91 -5.47
C ALA A 130 1.54 -19.03 -6.47
N LYS A 131 1.92 -20.29 -6.19
CA LYS A 131 1.73 -21.43 -7.09
C LYS A 131 0.26 -21.69 -7.44
N ASP A 132 -0.64 -21.42 -6.50
CA ASP A 132 -2.09 -21.63 -6.64
C ASP A 132 -2.87 -20.34 -6.92
N MET A 133 -2.18 -19.25 -7.26
CA MET A 133 -2.77 -17.95 -7.55
C MET A 133 -2.58 -17.55 -9.02
N ASP A 134 -3.45 -16.67 -9.50
CA ASP A 134 -3.33 -16.11 -10.85
C ASP A 134 -2.44 -14.87 -10.82
N ALA A 135 -1.37 -14.84 -11.60
CA ALA A 135 -0.62 -13.61 -11.85
C ALA A 135 -1.43 -12.70 -12.78
N VAL A 136 -1.90 -11.56 -12.28
CA VAL A 136 -2.90 -10.72 -12.97
C VAL A 136 -2.38 -9.36 -13.42
N ALA A 137 -1.29 -8.89 -12.81
CA ALA A 137 -0.65 -7.63 -13.14
C ALA A 137 0.86 -7.66 -12.81
N ARG A 138 1.61 -6.78 -13.48
CA ARG A 138 3.01 -6.48 -13.16
C ARG A 138 3.19 -4.98 -13.20
N VAL A 139 3.59 -4.39 -12.07
CA VAL A 139 3.74 -2.93 -11.91
C VAL A 139 5.07 -2.67 -11.20
N GLY A 140 5.92 -1.87 -11.84
CA GLY A 140 7.29 -1.68 -11.38
C GLY A 140 8.03 -3.02 -11.26
N ARG A 141 8.58 -3.30 -10.07
CA ARG A 141 9.32 -4.54 -9.78
C ARG A 141 8.44 -5.69 -9.30
N HIS A 142 7.17 -5.43 -9.00
CA HIS A 142 6.28 -6.41 -8.38
C HIS A 142 5.40 -7.12 -9.41
N THR A 143 5.30 -8.44 -9.27
CA THR A 143 4.24 -9.24 -9.89
C THR A 143 3.12 -9.40 -8.87
N TYR A 144 1.88 -9.13 -9.27
CA TYR A 144 0.70 -9.15 -8.42
C TYR A 144 -0.16 -10.38 -8.70
N PHE A 145 -0.58 -11.04 -7.62
CA PHE A 145 -1.29 -12.31 -7.63
C PHE A 145 -2.67 -12.19 -6.99
N ARG A 146 -3.65 -12.79 -7.65
CA ARG A 146 -5.02 -12.90 -7.17
C ARG A 146 -5.31 -14.34 -6.79
N GLU A 147 -5.91 -14.52 -5.62
CA GLU A 147 -6.41 -15.83 -5.21
C GLU A 147 -7.49 -16.32 -6.20
N LYS A 148 -7.46 -17.61 -6.53
CA LYS A 148 -8.53 -18.21 -7.32
C LYS A 148 -9.85 -18.10 -6.53
N PRO A 149 -10.98 -17.84 -7.18
CA PRO A 149 -12.29 -17.97 -6.54
C PRO A 149 -12.35 -19.34 -5.90
N ARG A 150 -12.75 -19.43 -4.63
CA ARG A 150 -13.13 -20.73 -4.10
C ARG A 150 -14.29 -21.20 -4.97
N LEU A 151 -14.13 -22.37 -5.60
CA LEU A 151 -15.30 -23.11 -6.01
C LEU A 151 -16.02 -23.41 -4.72
N ASP A 152 -17.07 -22.66 -4.43
CA ASP A 152 -18.02 -23.07 -3.41
C ASP A 152 -18.51 -24.43 -3.87
N THR A 153 -17.99 -25.49 -3.24
CA THR A 153 -18.66 -26.78 -3.27
C THR A 153 -20.00 -26.49 -2.63
N LYS A 154 -21.02 -26.20 -3.45
CA LYS A 154 -22.40 -26.37 -3.05
C LYS A 154 -22.43 -27.76 -2.44
N LYS A 155 -22.55 -27.85 -1.11
CA LYS A 155 -22.98 -29.08 -0.48
C LYS A 155 -24.29 -29.41 -1.18
N GLY A 156 -24.26 -30.50 -1.94
CA GLY A 156 -25.45 -31.03 -2.57
C GLY A 156 -26.50 -31.29 -1.49
N GLU A 157 -27.74 -31.00 -1.89
CA GLU A 157 -29.00 -31.57 -1.42
C GLU A 157 -29.39 -31.36 0.05
#